data_AF-G9YXJ3-F1
#
_entry.id   AF-G9YXJ3-F1
#
_cell.length_a   1.000
_cell.length_b   1.000
_cell.length_c   1.000
_cell.angle_alpha   90.00
_cell.angle_beta   90.00
_cell.angle_gamma   90.00
#
_symmetry.space_group_name_H-M   'P 1'
#
loop_
_entity.id
_entity.type
_entity.pdbx_description
1 polymer ?
#
loop_
_entity_poly.entity_id
_entity_poly.type
_entity_poly.pdbx_seq_one_letter_code
_entity_poly.pdbx_strand_id
1 'polypeptide(L)'
;MEHMQSVVSERGGIILQPPLWPQLLLQVILIAINAYFAATEIAVISLNEAVIRHQAEEGDKKAARLLHIVEQPTGFLSTIQIGITLAGFLGSAFAADNLAGRLSQWFAAQYALTAAAEAAVHTLSVILITIILSFFTLVFGELVPKRVAMKKSEQVARFTCGVVAFLAAVMRPLIWLLTVSTNAVLRLVHIDPNEEDDEVSEEGIRMMVDIGEEKGAIQAGEKEMIENIFEFDNMTAGDVMIHRTDMVMLWVDDTAEEIAQTIESSGLSRFPVYEEDADDIIGILNTRDWLLNARKASPRPVRELLRPAYFVPESVRTDKLFRDMQSRKIHLSIVVDEYGGTAGLVTMEDLLEEIVGNIYDEFDPQEDQEIIALGDNRWRIAGSAELDDVAEALDMEFPEDEESETLGGLVFAQLNVIPEDGSHPEVELYGLHIRVEELTDRRVEWATVTKLAPSESEEDAE
;
A
#
# COMPACT_ATOMS: atom_id res chain seq x y z
N MET A 1 -7.77 -68.11 20.60
CA MET A 1 -9.04 -68.72 20.18
C MET A 1 -9.86 -67.63 19.51
N GLU A 2 -9.68 -67.44 18.21
CA GLU A 2 -10.57 -66.63 17.38
C GLU A 2 -10.62 -67.30 16.00
N HIS A 3 -11.82 -67.37 15.44
CA HIS A 3 -12.26 -68.35 14.44
C HIS A 3 -11.50 -68.27 13.11
N MET A 4 -10.79 -69.36 12.79
CA MET A 4 -10.20 -69.64 11.48
C MET A 4 -11.28 -70.25 10.57
N GLN A 5 -11.82 -69.49 9.62
CA GLN A 5 -12.74 -70.00 8.61
C GLN A 5 -11.96 -70.78 7.55
N SER A 6 -12.18 -72.10 7.52
CA SER A 6 -11.66 -73.00 6.49
C SER A 6 -12.65 -73.13 5.34
N VAL A 7 -12.25 -72.73 4.13
CA VAL A 7 -12.92 -73.13 2.88
C VAL A 7 -12.04 -74.20 2.22
N VAL A 8 -12.57 -75.42 2.09
CA VAL A 8 -11.88 -76.57 1.49
C VAL A 8 -12.03 -76.50 -0.03
N SER A 9 -10.91 -76.49 -0.75
CA SER A 9 -10.84 -76.69 -2.21
C SER A 9 -10.41 -78.12 -2.54
N GLU A 10 -10.95 -78.69 -3.62
CA GLU A 10 -10.76 -80.08 -4.09
C GLU A 10 -9.30 -80.46 -4.48
N ARG A 11 -8.31 -79.60 -4.28
CA ARG A 11 -6.89 -79.92 -4.47
C ARG A 11 -6.02 -79.43 -3.32
N GLY A 12 -6.13 -80.10 -2.17
CA GLY A 12 -5.01 -80.45 -1.26
C GLY A 12 -3.94 -79.41 -0.90
N GLY A 13 -4.19 -78.10 -1.04
CA GLY A 13 -3.29 -77.03 -0.68
C GLY A 13 -4.04 -75.99 0.14
N ILE A 14 -3.67 -75.84 1.41
CA ILE A 14 -4.21 -74.79 2.29
C ILE A 14 -3.61 -73.46 1.82
N ILE A 15 -4.33 -72.71 0.99
CA ILE A 15 -3.99 -71.30 0.73
C ILE A 15 -4.45 -70.53 1.96
N LEU A 16 -3.57 -70.42 2.96
CA LEU A 16 -3.76 -69.51 4.09
C LEU A 16 -3.87 -68.08 3.53
N GLN A 17 -5.05 -67.46 3.58
CA GLN A 17 -5.13 -66.03 3.30
C GLN A 17 -4.24 -65.29 4.31
N PRO A 18 -3.33 -64.41 3.87
CA PRO A 18 -2.46 -63.68 4.79
C PRO A 18 -3.33 -62.87 5.77
N PRO A 19 -2.95 -62.70 7.03
CA PRO A 19 -3.73 -61.92 7.98
C PRO A 19 -3.97 -60.49 7.48
N LEU A 20 -5.07 -59.85 7.91
CA LEU A 20 -5.43 -58.47 7.52
C LEU A 20 -4.58 -57.40 8.23
N TRP A 21 -4.05 -57.72 9.41
CA TRP A 21 -3.32 -56.75 10.25
C TRP A 21 -2.06 -56.14 9.59
N PRO A 22 -1.21 -56.87 8.81
CA PRO A 22 -0.03 -56.26 8.21
C PRO A 22 -0.40 -55.24 7.14
N GLN A 23 -1.52 -55.46 6.44
CA GLN A 23 -2.01 -54.58 5.39
C GLN A 23 -2.57 -53.29 5.98
N LEU A 24 -3.37 -53.41 7.04
CA LEU A 24 -3.86 -52.26 7.79
C LEU A 24 -2.70 -51.48 8.44
N LEU A 25 -1.68 -52.17 8.95
CA LEU A 25 -0.49 -51.52 9.50
C LEU A 25 0.25 -50.72 8.43
N LEU A 26 0.45 -51.28 7.24
CA LEU A 26 1.07 -50.57 6.12
C LEU A 26 0.25 -49.34 5.72
N GLN A 27 -1.08 -49.45 5.65
CA GLN A 27 -1.96 -48.31 5.36
C GLN A 27 -1.84 -47.21 6.42
N VAL A 28 -1.80 -47.57 7.70
CA VAL A 28 -1.62 -46.61 8.80
C VAL A 28 -0.25 -45.92 8.69
N ILE A 29 0.81 -46.66 8.34
CA ILE A 29 2.14 -46.09 8.11
C ILE A 29 2.12 -45.09 6.95
N LEU A 30 1.46 -45.43 5.82
CA LEU A 30 1.35 -44.53 4.67
C LEU A 30 0.56 -43.26 5.01
N ILE A 31 -0.54 -43.38 5.76
CA ILE A 31 -1.31 -42.23 6.27
C ILE A 31 -0.44 -41.37 7.21
N ALA A 32 0.35 -41.99 8.09
CA ALA A 32 1.24 -41.26 9.00
C ALA A 32 2.38 -40.53 8.27
N ILE A 33 2.92 -41.13 7.21
CA ILE A 33 3.90 -40.48 6.34
C ILE A 33 3.26 -39.28 5.63
N ASN A 34 2.05 -39.44 5.09
CA ASN A 34 1.32 -38.33 4.49
C ASN A 34 1.07 -37.20 5.50
N ALA A 35 0.59 -37.55 6.70
CA ALA A 35 0.37 -36.63 7.81
C ALA A 35 1.61 -35.83 8.18
N TYR A 36 2.77 -36.49 8.23
CA TYR A 36 4.04 -35.86 8.51
C TYR A 36 4.40 -34.80 7.47
N PHE A 37 4.27 -35.13 6.18
CA PHE A 37 4.56 -34.21 5.09
C PHE A 37 3.57 -33.04 5.05
N ALA A 38 2.26 -33.32 5.17
CA ALA A 38 1.21 -32.30 5.19
C ALA A 38 1.34 -31.33 6.38
N ALA A 39 1.69 -31.83 7.57
CA ALA A 39 1.97 -30.97 8.73
C ALA A 39 3.22 -30.10 8.49
N THR A 40 4.26 -30.67 7.88
CA THR A 40 5.52 -29.96 7.62
C THR A 40 5.34 -28.82 6.63
N GLU A 41 4.57 -29.05 5.56
CA GLU A 41 4.20 -28.04 4.56
C GLU A 41 3.64 -26.79 5.23
N ILE A 42 2.55 -26.97 5.98
CA ILE A 42 1.84 -25.85 6.61
C ILE A 42 2.65 -25.23 7.74
N ALA A 43 3.42 -26.03 8.48
CA ALA A 43 4.27 -25.51 9.54
C ALA A 43 5.30 -24.51 9.00
N VAL A 44 5.92 -24.78 7.85
CA VAL A 44 6.93 -23.91 7.24
C VAL A 44 6.29 -22.67 6.60
N ILE A 45 5.17 -22.83 5.87
CA ILE A 45 4.46 -21.70 5.24
C ILE A 45 3.90 -20.73 6.31
N SER A 46 3.52 -21.24 7.48
CA SER A 46 2.97 -20.42 8.58
C SER A 46 4.04 -19.86 9.53
N LEU A 47 5.34 -19.91 9.18
CA LEU A 47 6.39 -19.25 9.97
C LEU A 47 6.41 -17.76 9.67
N ASN A 48 6.67 -16.95 10.70
CA ASN A 48 7.00 -15.54 10.52
C ASN A 48 8.49 -15.41 10.19
N GLU A 49 8.81 -14.91 9.00
CA GLU A 49 10.19 -14.79 8.52
C GLU A 49 11.05 -13.91 9.41
N ALA A 50 10.56 -12.74 9.84
CA ALA A 50 11.29 -11.80 10.67
C ALA A 50 11.71 -12.43 12.01
N VAL A 51 10.81 -13.20 12.63
CA VAL A 51 11.11 -13.92 13.88
C VAL A 51 12.22 -14.95 13.69
N ILE A 52 12.15 -15.74 12.60
CA ILE A 52 13.16 -16.77 12.32
C ILE A 52 14.51 -16.16 11.93
N ARG A 53 14.50 -15.04 11.20
CA ARG A 53 15.68 -14.25 10.83
C ARG A 53 16.40 -13.75 12.10
N HIS A 54 15.67 -13.14 13.02
CA HIS A 54 16.21 -12.68 14.29
C HIS A 54 16.83 -13.84 15.11
N GLN A 55 16.15 -14.97 15.24
CA GLN A 55 16.68 -16.16 15.93
C GLN A 55 17.96 -16.71 15.27
N ALA A 56 18.08 -16.62 13.94
CA ALA A 56 19.27 -17.05 13.21
C ALA A 56 20.46 -16.11 13.49
N GLU A 57 20.23 -14.79 13.57
CA GLU A 57 21.22 -13.78 13.95
C GLU A 57 21.71 -13.96 15.39
N GLU A 58 20.83 -14.38 16.30
CA GLU A 58 21.17 -14.76 17.67
C GLU A 58 21.98 -16.08 17.77
N GLY A 59 22.20 -16.77 16.65
CA GLY A 59 23.07 -17.94 16.55
C GLY A 59 22.35 -19.30 16.56
N ASP A 60 21.03 -19.36 16.43
CA ASP A 60 20.30 -20.62 16.30
C ASP A 60 20.51 -21.27 14.91
N LYS A 61 21.31 -22.34 14.88
CA LYS A 61 21.63 -23.10 13.66
C LYS A 61 20.41 -23.74 12.99
N LYS A 62 19.34 -24.03 13.73
CA LYS A 62 18.10 -24.56 13.14
C LYS A 62 17.27 -23.44 12.53
N ALA A 63 17.22 -22.28 13.19
CA ALA A 63 16.58 -21.09 12.63
C ALA A 63 17.25 -20.68 11.31
N ALA A 64 18.58 -20.69 11.24
CA ALA A 64 19.31 -20.39 10.00
C ALA A 64 18.96 -21.33 8.82
N ARG A 65 18.74 -22.62 9.09
CA ARG A 65 18.30 -23.57 8.06
C ARG A 65 16.84 -23.39 7.67
N LEU A 66 15.99 -23.08 8.63
CA LEU A 66 14.57 -22.80 8.38
C LEU A 66 14.42 -21.51 7.58
N LEU A 67 15.21 -20.47 7.87
CA LEU A 67 15.23 -19.21 7.14
C LEU A 67 15.47 -19.47 5.65
N HIS A 68 16.51 -20.25 5.31
CA HIS A 68 16.79 -20.59 3.92
C HIS A 68 15.64 -21.35 3.22
N ILE A 69 14.88 -22.17 3.97
CA ILE A 69 13.71 -22.87 3.44
C ILE A 69 12.53 -21.91 3.24
N VAL A 70 12.34 -20.93 4.12
CA VAL A 70 11.28 -19.93 4.04
C VAL A 70 11.54 -18.92 2.91
N GLU A 71 12.79 -18.45 2.76
CA GLU A 71 13.20 -17.53 1.69
C GLU A 71 13.13 -18.17 0.31
N GLN A 72 13.38 -19.48 0.20
CA GLN A 72 13.37 -20.22 -1.08
C GLN A 72 12.51 -21.49 -1.00
N PRO A 73 11.17 -21.37 -0.96
CA PRO A 73 10.29 -22.49 -0.67
C PRO A 73 10.14 -23.47 -1.84
N THR A 74 10.46 -23.09 -3.08
CA THR A 74 10.16 -23.87 -4.30
C THR A 74 10.68 -25.32 -4.24
N GLY A 75 11.95 -25.51 -3.86
CA GLY A 75 12.54 -26.85 -3.75
C GLY A 75 11.96 -27.66 -2.59
N PHE A 76 11.65 -26.98 -1.47
CA PHE A 76 11.02 -27.59 -0.31
C PHE A 76 9.59 -28.05 -0.63
N LEU A 77 8.75 -27.17 -1.16
CA LEU A 77 7.37 -27.46 -1.54
C LEU A 77 7.31 -28.62 -2.53
N SER A 78 8.17 -28.60 -3.55
CA SER A 78 8.26 -29.70 -4.52
C SER A 78 8.60 -31.03 -3.85
N THR A 79 9.56 -31.05 -2.91
CA THR A 79 9.94 -32.27 -2.17
C THR A 79 8.78 -32.83 -1.37
N ILE A 80 8.10 -31.98 -0.62
CA ILE A 80 6.97 -32.35 0.24
C ILE A 80 5.79 -32.84 -0.61
N GLN A 81 5.48 -32.13 -1.69
CA GLN A 81 4.39 -32.48 -2.61
C GLN A 81 4.60 -33.87 -3.24
N ILE A 82 5.84 -34.19 -3.65
CA ILE A 82 6.17 -35.53 -4.14
C ILE A 82 5.94 -36.58 -3.05
N GLY A 83 6.34 -36.29 -1.80
CA GLY A 83 6.12 -37.18 -0.66
C GLY A 83 4.65 -37.47 -0.41
N ILE A 84 3.81 -36.42 -0.36
CA ILE A 84 2.35 -36.51 -0.21
C ILE A 84 1.74 -37.33 -1.35
N THR A 85 2.08 -36.97 -2.59
CA THR A 85 1.54 -37.62 -3.79
C THR A 85 1.90 -39.10 -3.85
N LEU A 86 3.17 -39.44 -3.59
CA LEU A 86 3.64 -40.82 -3.61
C LEU A 86 3.00 -41.64 -2.48
N ALA A 87 2.92 -41.11 -1.26
CA ALA A 87 2.28 -41.78 -0.14
C ALA A 87 0.78 -42.02 -0.41
N GLY A 88 0.10 -41.01 -0.97
CA GLY A 88 -1.31 -41.09 -1.36
C GLY A 88 -1.56 -42.13 -2.45
N PHE A 89 -0.78 -42.13 -3.53
CA PHE A 89 -0.92 -43.09 -4.63
C PHE A 89 -0.58 -44.52 -4.20
N LEU A 90 0.49 -44.71 -3.43
CA LEU A 90 0.82 -46.03 -2.89
C LEU A 90 -0.28 -46.52 -1.94
N GLY A 91 -0.84 -45.64 -1.10
CA GLY A 91 -1.96 -45.97 -0.22
C GLY A 91 -3.22 -46.36 -0.99
N SER A 92 -3.57 -45.60 -2.03
CA SER A 92 -4.75 -45.87 -2.87
C SER A 92 -4.58 -47.16 -3.70
N ALA A 93 -3.42 -47.37 -4.32
CA ALA A 93 -3.14 -48.60 -5.06
C ALA A 93 -3.15 -49.83 -4.14
N PHE A 94 -2.53 -49.71 -2.96
CA PHE A 94 -2.51 -50.77 -1.97
C PHE A 94 -3.92 -51.12 -1.48
N ALA A 95 -4.75 -50.11 -1.20
CA ALA A 95 -6.14 -50.26 -0.81
C ALA A 95 -6.97 -51.02 -1.87
N ALA A 96 -6.82 -50.65 -3.14
CA ALA A 96 -7.51 -51.28 -4.26
C ALA A 96 -7.12 -52.76 -4.41
N ASP A 97 -5.83 -53.09 -4.38
CA ASP A 97 -5.37 -54.46 -4.62
C ASP A 97 -5.61 -55.40 -3.43
N ASN A 98 -5.41 -54.91 -2.20
CA ASN A 98 -5.34 -55.78 -1.02
C ASN A 98 -6.63 -55.85 -0.24
N LEU A 99 -7.34 -54.72 -0.11
CA LEU A 99 -8.54 -54.64 0.72
C LEU A 99 -9.80 -54.89 -0.10
N ALA A 100 -9.89 -54.34 -1.31
CA ALA A 100 -11.05 -54.52 -2.17
C ALA A 100 -11.13 -55.91 -2.80
N GLY A 101 -9.99 -56.49 -3.18
CA GLY A 101 -9.93 -57.89 -3.63
C GLY A 101 -10.46 -58.87 -2.58
N ARG A 102 -10.14 -58.65 -1.30
CA ARG A 102 -10.62 -59.51 -0.19
C ARG A 102 -12.11 -59.33 0.09
N LEU A 103 -12.60 -58.09 0.09
CA LEU A 103 -14.03 -57.83 0.27
C LEU A 103 -14.84 -58.47 -0.87
N SER A 104 -14.36 -58.35 -2.11
CA SER A 104 -14.98 -58.99 -3.28
C SER A 104 -15.00 -60.50 -3.18
N GLN A 105 -13.89 -61.13 -2.79
CA GLN A 105 -13.80 -62.59 -2.63
C GLN A 105 -14.70 -63.11 -1.51
N TRP A 106 -14.86 -62.34 -0.43
CA TRP A 106 -15.80 -62.67 0.65
C TRP A 106 -17.25 -62.67 0.16
N PHE A 107 -17.66 -61.66 -0.62
CA PHE A 107 -18.98 -61.63 -1.24
C PHE A 107 -19.18 -62.76 -2.27
N ALA A 108 -18.15 -63.06 -3.08
CA ALA A 108 -18.18 -64.16 -4.05
C ALA A 108 -18.39 -65.52 -3.38
N ALA A 109 -17.69 -65.79 -2.28
CA ALA A 109 -17.79 -67.03 -1.53
C ALA A 109 -19.15 -67.21 -0.82
N GLN A 110 -19.75 -66.12 -0.34
CA GLN A 110 -21.00 -66.16 0.42
C GLN A 110 -22.25 -66.29 -0.45
N TYR A 111 -22.23 -65.74 -1.68
CA TYR A 111 -23.42 -65.63 -2.54
C TYR A 111 -23.36 -66.46 -3.83
N ALA A 112 -22.29 -67.24 -4.06
CA ALA A 112 -22.10 -68.11 -5.24
C ALA A 112 -22.38 -67.38 -6.57
N LEU A 113 -21.74 -66.21 -6.73
CA LEU A 113 -21.96 -65.29 -7.84
C LEU A 113 -21.48 -65.87 -9.19
N THR A 114 -22.14 -65.47 -10.28
CA THR A 114 -21.66 -65.75 -11.65
C THR A 114 -20.42 -64.90 -11.95
N ALA A 115 -19.56 -65.34 -12.89
CA ALA A 115 -18.31 -64.63 -13.23
C ALA A 115 -18.53 -63.15 -13.62
N ALA A 116 -19.65 -62.82 -14.27
CA ALA A 116 -20.00 -61.44 -14.60
C ALA A 116 -20.40 -60.61 -13.36
N ALA A 117 -21.08 -61.23 -12.40
CA ALA A 117 -21.46 -60.58 -11.14
C ALA A 117 -20.26 -60.40 -10.19
N GLU A 118 -19.29 -61.32 -10.23
CA GLU A 118 -18.03 -61.21 -9.47
C GLU A 118 -17.20 -59.99 -9.92
N ALA A 119 -17.07 -59.76 -11.24
CA ALA A 119 -16.36 -58.60 -11.76
C ALA A 119 -17.03 -57.26 -11.37
N ALA A 120 -18.37 -57.22 -11.37
CA ALA A 120 -19.14 -56.05 -10.95
C ALA A 120 -18.96 -55.77 -9.44
N VAL A 121 -19.02 -56.82 -8.60
CA VAL A 121 -18.80 -56.73 -7.15
C VAL A 121 -17.37 -56.31 -6.82
N HIS A 122 -16.38 -56.78 -7.59
CA HIS A 122 -14.99 -56.36 -7.42
C HIS A 122 -14.83 -54.86 -7.68
N THR A 123 -15.35 -54.38 -8.81
CA THR A 123 -15.28 -52.95 -9.17
C THR A 123 -16.00 -52.08 -8.14
N LEU A 124 -17.18 -52.50 -7.68
CA LEU A 124 -17.93 -51.78 -6.65
C LEU A 124 -17.19 -51.78 -5.30
N SER A 125 -16.54 -52.89 -4.94
CA SER A 125 -15.73 -53.01 -3.73
C SER A 125 -14.51 -52.09 -3.79
N VAL A 126 -13.84 -51.99 -4.95
CA VAL A 126 -12.71 -51.06 -5.16
C VAL A 126 -13.16 -49.63 -4.97
N ILE A 127 -14.26 -49.22 -5.61
CA ILE A 127 -14.80 -47.85 -5.49
C ILE A 127 -15.16 -47.56 -4.03
N LEU A 128 -15.92 -48.44 -3.37
CA LEU A 128 -16.38 -48.23 -1.99
C LEU A 128 -15.21 -48.12 -1.01
N ILE A 129 -14.24 -49.05 -1.07
CA ILE A 129 -13.07 -49.03 -0.21
C ILE A 129 -12.20 -47.81 -0.49
N THR A 130 -12.03 -47.44 -1.76
CA THR A 130 -11.28 -46.23 -2.13
C THR A 130 -11.93 -45.00 -1.52
N ILE A 131 -13.26 -44.84 -1.61
CA ILE A 131 -13.97 -43.69 -1.00
C ILE A 131 -13.76 -43.66 0.53
N ILE A 132 -13.96 -44.80 1.20
CA ILE A 132 -13.81 -44.90 2.65
C ILE A 132 -12.38 -44.55 3.06
N LEU A 133 -11.38 -45.17 2.44
CA LEU A 133 -9.98 -44.93 2.78
C LEU A 133 -9.50 -43.55 2.36
N SER A 134 -10.01 -42.98 1.27
CA SER A 134 -9.75 -41.58 0.91
C SER A 134 -10.27 -40.64 1.99
N PHE A 135 -11.46 -40.86 2.56
CA PHE A 135 -11.94 -40.06 3.68
C PHE A 135 -11.00 -40.14 4.89
N PHE A 136 -10.61 -41.36 5.31
CA PHE A 136 -9.67 -41.52 6.42
C PHE A 136 -8.30 -40.90 6.13
N THR A 137 -7.78 -41.08 4.91
CA THR A 137 -6.48 -40.54 4.50
C THR A 137 -6.52 -39.02 4.42
N LEU A 138 -7.60 -38.43 3.93
CA LEU A 138 -7.77 -36.97 3.86
C LEU A 138 -7.91 -36.37 5.26
N VAL A 139 -8.70 -36.99 6.14
CA VAL A 139 -8.91 -36.48 7.51
C VAL A 139 -7.64 -36.62 8.34
N PHE A 140 -7.08 -37.83 8.44
CA PHE A 140 -5.96 -38.12 9.33
C PHE A 140 -4.59 -37.87 8.71
N GLY A 141 -4.48 -37.96 7.38
CA GLY A 141 -3.26 -37.74 6.62
C GLY A 141 -3.07 -36.29 6.17
N GLU A 142 -4.11 -35.45 6.13
CA GLU A 142 -3.97 -34.08 5.65
C GLU A 142 -4.64 -33.06 6.57
N LEU A 143 -5.96 -33.07 6.71
CA LEU A 143 -6.69 -31.99 7.37
C LEU A 143 -6.34 -31.81 8.86
N VAL A 144 -6.33 -32.90 9.63
CA VAL A 144 -6.02 -32.83 11.06
C VAL A 144 -4.56 -32.42 11.30
N PRO A 145 -3.55 -33.05 10.65
CA PRO A 145 -2.16 -32.63 10.77
C PRO A 145 -1.93 -31.17 10.39
N LYS A 146 -2.52 -30.69 9.29
CA LYS A 146 -2.42 -29.28 8.86
C LYS A 146 -2.95 -28.33 9.93
N ARG A 147 -4.13 -28.60 10.50
CA ARG A 147 -4.70 -27.78 11.58
C ARG A 147 -3.85 -27.76 12.85
N VAL A 148 -3.21 -28.88 13.18
CA VAL A 148 -2.28 -28.95 14.32
C VAL A 148 -1.01 -28.13 14.04
N ALA A 149 -0.47 -28.25 12.82
CA ALA A 149 0.71 -27.52 12.39
C ALA A 149 0.50 -26.00 12.42
N MET A 150 -0.66 -25.50 11.99
CA MET A 150 -0.96 -24.05 12.04
C MET A 150 -0.87 -23.47 13.45
N LYS A 151 -1.28 -24.22 14.47
CA LYS A 151 -1.24 -23.75 15.87
C LYS A 151 0.14 -23.84 16.50
N LYS A 152 1.05 -24.64 15.93
CA LYS A 152 2.38 -24.94 16.48
C LYS A 152 3.44 -24.96 15.37
N SER A 153 3.39 -23.96 14.49
CA SER A 153 4.19 -23.91 13.25
C SER A 153 5.68 -24.00 13.55
N GLU A 154 6.19 -23.20 14.48
CA GLU A 154 7.60 -23.19 14.86
C GLU A 154 8.10 -24.54 15.41
N GLN A 155 7.35 -25.15 16.33
CA GLN A 155 7.75 -26.41 16.95
C GLN A 155 7.80 -27.55 15.93
N VAL A 156 6.77 -27.62 15.06
CA VAL A 156 6.70 -28.64 14.00
C VAL A 156 7.81 -28.40 12.98
N ALA A 157 8.00 -27.18 12.48
CA ALA A 157 9.04 -26.87 11.51
C ALA A 157 10.45 -27.18 12.03
N ARG A 158 10.75 -26.83 13.29
CA ARG A 158 12.04 -27.14 13.94
C ARG A 158 12.27 -28.64 14.12
N PHE A 159 11.22 -29.42 14.31
CA PHE A 159 11.29 -30.87 14.40
C PHE A 159 11.53 -31.52 13.04
N THR A 160 10.86 -31.03 11.99
CA THR A 160 10.84 -31.68 10.68
C THR A 160 11.95 -31.22 9.73
N CYS A 161 12.51 -30.02 9.94
CA CYS A 161 13.57 -29.40 9.13
C CYS A 161 14.70 -30.36 8.72
N GLY A 162 15.25 -31.13 9.67
CA GLY A 162 16.37 -32.03 9.39
C GLY A 162 16.03 -33.17 8.43
N VAL A 163 14.85 -33.79 8.61
CA VAL A 163 14.38 -34.90 7.77
C VAL A 163 14.06 -34.40 6.37
N VAL A 164 13.42 -33.23 6.26
CA VAL A 164 13.09 -32.66 4.96
C VAL A 164 14.34 -32.27 4.19
N ALA A 165 15.32 -31.63 4.84
CA ALA A 165 16.57 -31.27 4.18
C ALA A 165 17.29 -32.50 3.62
N PHE A 166 17.29 -33.62 4.35
CA PHE A 166 17.81 -34.90 3.86
C PHE A 166 17.01 -35.43 2.66
N LEU A 167 15.68 -35.46 2.75
CA LEU A 167 14.83 -35.92 1.65
C LEU A 167 14.96 -35.04 0.41
N ALA A 168 15.01 -33.73 0.57
CA ALA A 168 15.23 -32.79 -0.51
C ALA A 168 16.58 -33.06 -1.19
N ALA A 169 17.64 -33.32 -0.41
CA ALA A 169 18.95 -33.68 -0.94
C ALA A 169 18.92 -34.99 -1.77
N VAL A 170 18.20 -36.01 -1.31
CA VAL A 170 18.01 -37.29 -2.04
C VAL A 170 17.18 -37.09 -3.30
N MET A 171 16.14 -36.24 -3.24
CA MET A 171 15.18 -35.99 -4.32
C MET A 171 15.66 -34.92 -5.31
N ARG A 172 16.83 -34.29 -5.08
CA ARG A 172 17.46 -33.30 -5.98
C ARG A 172 17.35 -33.62 -7.48
N PRO A 173 17.70 -34.82 -7.98
CA PRO A 173 17.61 -35.09 -9.42
C PRO A 173 16.17 -35.05 -9.95
N LEU A 174 15.19 -35.47 -9.14
CA LEU A 174 13.78 -35.43 -9.50
C LEU A 174 13.24 -34.00 -9.46
N ILE A 175 13.63 -33.21 -8.45
CA ILE A 175 13.26 -31.79 -8.33
C ILE A 175 13.81 -31.01 -9.53
N TRP A 176 15.06 -31.25 -9.92
CA TRP A 176 15.67 -30.61 -11.10
C TRP A 176 14.87 -30.90 -12.37
N LEU A 177 14.46 -32.16 -12.58
CA LEU A 177 13.64 -32.53 -13.73
C LEU A 177 12.28 -31.80 -13.70
N LEU A 178 11.64 -31.72 -12.53
CA LEU A 178 10.39 -30.99 -12.36
C LEU A 178 10.57 -29.50 -12.67
N THR A 179 11.57 -28.83 -12.10
CA THR A 179 11.86 -27.42 -12.36
C THR A 179 12.11 -27.16 -13.86
N VAL A 180 12.89 -28.00 -14.53
CA VAL A 180 13.10 -27.89 -15.98
C VAL A 180 11.80 -28.03 -16.75
N SER A 181 10.95 -28.99 -16.37
CA SER A 181 9.64 -29.18 -17.02
C SER A 181 8.70 -28.00 -16.79
N THR A 182 8.63 -27.46 -15.57
CA THR A 182 7.82 -26.28 -15.24
C THR A 182 8.29 -25.06 -16.02
N ASN A 183 9.60 -24.78 -16.02
CA ASN A 183 10.17 -23.62 -16.71
C ASN A 183 9.99 -23.73 -18.23
N ALA A 184 10.01 -24.94 -18.80
CA ALA A 184 9.71 -25.16 -20.21
C ALA A 184 8.25 -24.82 -20.56
N VAL A 185 7.30 -25.17 -19.68
CA VAL A 185 5.89 -24.83 -19.83
C VAL A 185 5.67 -23.32 -19.66
N LEU A 186 6.28 -22.68 -18.66
CA LEU A 186 6.19 -21.24 -18.44
C LEU A 186 6.69 -20.44 -19.66
N ARG A 187 7.82 -20.85 -20.23
CA ARG A 187 8.34 -20.24 -21.47
C ARG A 187 7.42 -20.47 -22.67
N LEU A 188 6.72 -21.60 -22.74
CA LEU A 188 5.76 -21.87 -23.82
C LEU A 188 4.56 -20.91 -23.76
N VAL A 189 4.16 -20.48 -22.56
CA VAL A 189 3.10 -19.49 -22.35
C VAL A 189 3.62 -18.05 -22.25
N HIS A 190 4.90 -17.82 -22.60
CA HIS A 190 5.56 -16.50 -22.58
C HIS A 190 5.68 -15.84 -21.21
N ILE A 191 5.79 -16.63 -20.13
CA ILE A 191 6.10 -16.12 -18.78
C ILE A 191 7.58 -16.38 -18.49
N ASP A 192 8.33 -15.37 -18.03
CA ASP A 192 9.73 -15.56 -17.62
C ASP A 192 9.78 -16.19 -16.22
N PRO A 193 10.32 -17.42 -16.07
CA PRO A 193 10.44 -18.07 -14.77
C PRO A 193 11.49 -17.46 -13.84
N ASN A 194 12.25 -16.44 -14.27
CA ASN A 194 13.26 -15.76 -13.46
C ASN A 194 12.97 -14.26 -13.27
N GLU A 195 11.74 -13.83 -13.51
CA GLU A 195 11.30 -12.48 -13.15
C GLU A 195 11.31 -12.40 -11.62
N GLU A 196 12.15 -11.54 -11.04
CA GLU A 196 12.17 -11.27 -9.59
C GLU A 196 11.05 -10.28 -9.29
N ASP A 197 10.13 -10.63 -8.37
CA ASP A 197 9.01 -9.77 -7.92
C ASP A 197 9.47 -8.55 -7.06
N ASP A 198 10.77 -8.25 -7.02
CA ASP A 198 11.42 -7.38 -6.01
C ASP A 198 11.74 -5.95 -6.49
N GLU A 199 11.10 -5.45 -7.55
CA GLU A 199 11.06 -3.99 -7.76
C GLU A 199 9.97 -3.42 -6.86
N VAL A 200 10.33 -3.07 -5.61
CA VAL A 200 9.47 -2.28 -4.73
C VAL A 200 9.25 -0.94 -5.41
N SER A 201 8.12 -0.80 -6.10
CA SER A 201 7.71 0.46 -6.73
C SER A 201 7.31 1.49 -5.68
N GLU A 202 7.21 2.75 -6.08
CA GLU A 202 6.69 3.82 -5.21
C GLU A 202 5.29 3.46 -4.69
N GLU A 203 4.42 2.92 -5.55
CA GLU A 203 3.09 2.44 -5.17
C GLU A 203 3.16 1.28 -4.16
N GLY A 204 4.17 0.42 -4.28
CA GLY A 204 4.45 -0.63 -3.30
C GLY A 204 4.82 -0.06 -1.93
N ILE A 205 5.60 1.02 -1.88
CA ILE A 205 5.95 1.72 -0.63
C ILE A 205 4.71 2.43 -0.06
N ARG A 206 3.92 3.15 -0.88
CA ARG A 206 2.67 3.79 -0.46
C ARG A 206 1.72 2.78 0.18
N MET A 207 1.53 1.63 -0.47
CA MET A 207 0.70 0.53 0.09
C MET A 207 1.23 0.02 1.43
N MET A 208 2.56 -0.06 1.62
CA MET A 208 3.14 -0.44 2.92
C MET A 208 2.88 0.61 4.00
N VAL A 209 2.91 1.90 3.65
CA VAL A 209 2.60 3.01 4.57
C VAL A 209 1.13 2.96 4.97
N ASP A 210 0.21 2.76 4.02
CA ASP A 210 -1.23 2.59 4.28
C ASP A 210 -1.50 1.44 5.25
N ILE A 211 -0.91 0.28 4.97
CA ILE A 211 -1.03 -0.90 5.84
C ILE A 211 -0.44 -0.62 7.24
N GLY A 212 0.62 0.20 7.31
CA GLY A 212 1.24 0.64 8.55
C GLY A 212 0.32 1.54 9.37
N GLU A 213 -0.37 2.47 8.72
CA GLU A 213 -1.36 3.37 9.32
C GLU A 213 -2.57 2.61 9.86
N GLU A 214 -3.20 1.74 9.05
CA GLU A 214 -4.36 0.93 9.46
C GLU A 214 -4.06 0.06 10.68
N LYS A 215 -2.82 -0.42 10.80
CA LYS A 215 -2.36 -1.24 11.92
C LYS A 215 -1.88 -0.42 13.11
N GLY A 216 -1.87 0.91 13.01
CA GLY A 216 -1.40 1.84 14.04
C GLY A 216 0.11 1.81 14.28
N ALA A 217 0.89 1.33 13.32
CA ALA A 217 2.35 1.36 13.34
C ALA A 217 2.91 2.70 12.84
N ILE A 218 2.15 3.38 11.98
CA ILE A 218 2.42 4.72 11.45
C ILE A 218 1.25 5.62 11.86
N GLN A 219 1.53 6.86 12.26
CA GLN A 219 0.49 7.86 12.58
C GLN A 219 0.02 8.58 11.31
N ALA A 220 -1.21 9.11 11.30
CA ALA A 220 -1.76 9.83 10.14
C ALA A 220 -0.83 10.96 9.64
N GLY A 221 -0.34 11.82 10.53
CA GLY A 221 0.60 12.89 10.15
C GLY A 221 1.99 12.39 9.69
N GLU A 222 2.40 11.18 10.08
CA GLU A 222 3.63 10.57 9.55
C GLU A 222 3.41 10.05 8.12
N LYS A 223 2.21 9.53 7.83
CA LYS A 223 1.81 9.12 6.48
C LYS A 223 1.73 10.32 5.55
N GLU A 224 1.05 11.38 5.97
CA GLU A 224 0.91 12.64 5.22
C GLU A 224 2.28 13.20 4.84
N MET A 225 3.21 13.29 5.80
CA MET A 225 4.58 13.72 5.52
C MET A 225 5.30 12.82 4.49
N ILE A 226 5.04 11.50 4.51
CA ILE A 226 5.64 10.58 3.53
C ILE A 226 5.03 10.80 2.14
N GLU A 227 3.71 11.03 2.05
CA GLU A 227 3.02 11.35 0.80
C GLU A 227 3.53 12.67 0.21
N ASN A 228 3.61 13.71 1.03
CA ASN A 228 4.17 15.01 0.69
C ASN A 228 5.61 14.92 0.18
N ILE A 229 6.45 14.02 0.72
CA ILE A 229 7.81 13.79 0.20
C ILE A 229 7.79 13.27 -1.25
N PHE A 230 6.83 12.41 -1.61
CA PHE A 230 6.71 11.91 -2.97
C PHE A 230 6.20 12.99 -3.93
N GLU A 231 5.25 13.81 -3.49
CA GLU A 231 4.73 14.93 -4.28
C GLU A 231 5.78 16.02 -4.47
N PHE A 232 6.51 16.35 -3.41
CA PHE A 232 7.63 17.27 -3.44
C PHE A 232 8.70 16.85 -4.46
N ASP A 233 8.93 15.54 -4.72
CA ASP A 233 9.89 15.14 -5.75
C ASP A 233 9.41 15.44 -7.18
N ASN A 234 8.09 15.60 -7.37
CA ASN A 234 7.44 15.83 -8.67
C ASN A 234 7.12 17.32 -8.94
N MET A 235 7.05 18.14 -7.90
CA MET A 235 6.80 19.59 -8.02
C MET A 235 8.00 20.37 -8.58
N THR A 236 7.69 21.54 -9.12
CA THR A 236 8.65 22.52 -9.64
C THR A 236 8.57 23.84 -8.86
N ALA A 237 9.56 24.70 -9.04
CA ALA A 237 9.58 26.01 -8.42
C ALA A 237 8.39 26.88 -8.86
N GLY A 238 7.86 26.67 -10.06
CA GLY A 238 6.66 27.35 -10.53
C GLY A 238 5.39 26.94 -9.78
N ASP A 239 5.33 25.70 -9.30
CA ASP A 239 4.15 25.18 -8.59
C ASP A 239 4.05 25.72 -7.16
N VAL A 240 5.20 26.02 -6.53
CA VAL A 240 5.31 26.40 -5.11
C VAL A 240 5.70 27.87 -4.90
N MET A 241 5.83 28.68 -5.96
CA MET A 241 6.27 30.07 -5.83
C MET A 241 5.16 30.99 -5.36
N ILE A 242 5.56 32.00 -4.59
CA ILE A 242 4.77 33.21 -4.40
C ILE A 242 4.79 33.97 -5.73
N HIS A 243 3.63 34.06 -6.38
CA HIS A 243 3.49 34.68 -7.69
C HIS A 243 3.85 36.17 -7.66
N ARG A 244 4.35 36.71 -8.77
CA ARG A 244 4.81 38.11 -8.91
C ARG A 244 3.81 39.18 -8.45
N THR A 245 2.52 38.86 -8.48
CA THR A 245 1.44 39.77 -8.05
C THR A 245 1.37 39.94 -6.55
N ASP A 246 1.82 38.91 -5.81
CA ASP A 246 1.72 38.81 -4.36
C ASP A 246 3.08 39.06 -3.68
N MET A 247 4.13 39.27 -4.48
CA MET A 247 5.46 39.64 -4.00
C MET A 247 5.45 41.02 -3.33
N VAL A 248 5.87 41.06 -2.06
CA VAL A 248 6.19 42.31 -1.37
C VAL A 248 7.63 42.71 -1.70
N MET A 249 7.79 43.80 -2.45
CA MET A 249 9.09 44.30 -2.93
C MET A 249 9.36 45.72 -2.47
N LEU A 250 10.63 46.12 -2.48
CA LEU A 250 11.07 47.49 -2.18
C LEU A 250 11.69 48.15 -3.41
N TRP A 251 11.46 49.43 -3.59
CA TRP A 251 12.15 50.20 -4.61
C TRP A 251 13.49 50.71 -4.08
N VAL A 252 14.52 50.72 -4.91
CA VAL A 252 15.89 51.10 -4.49
C VAL A 252 15.99 52.54 -3.97
N ASP A 253 15.12 53.41 -4.45
CA ASP A 253 15.07 54.83 -4.12
C ASP A 253 14.01 55.16 -3.05
N ASP A 254 13.34 54.15 -2.47
CA ASP A 254 12.44 54.34 -1.34
C ASP A 254 13.16 55.05 -0.18
N THR A 255 12.45 55.96 0.47
CA THR A 255 12.94 56.63 1.67
C THR A 255 13.04 55.65 2.83
N ALA A 256 13.86 55.99 3.83
CA ALA A 256 14.00 55.17 5.02
C ALA A 256 12.66 54.98 5.78
N GLU A 257 11.75 55.94 5.68
CA GLU A 257 10.41 55.85 6.31
C GLU A 257 9.52 54.87 5.56
N GLU A 258 9.51 54.92 4.21
CA GLU A 258 8.75 53.98 3.37
C GLU A 258 9.24 52.54 3.57
N ILE A 259 10.55 52.33 3.57
CA ILE A 259 11.13 51.01 3.86
C ILE A 259 10.76 50.52 5.26
N ALA A 260 10.81 51.41 6.27
CA ALA A 260 10.40 51.07 7.63
C ALA A 260 8.94 50.64 7.68
N GLN A 261 8.07 51.41 7.02
CA GLN A 261 6.64 51.16 6.97
C GLN A 261 6.33 49.82 6.30
N THR A 262 6.95 49.51 5.16
CA THR A 262 6.77 48.22 4.48
C THR A 262 7.25 47.05 5.32
N ILE A 263 8.40 47.19 6.00
CA ILE A 263 8.92 46.18 6.93
C ILE A 263 7.94 45.95 8.08
N GLU A 264 7.44 47.02 8.69
CA GLU A 264 6.52 46.95 9.83
C GLU A 264 5.15 46.39 9.45
N SER A 265 4.63 46.73 8.27
CA SER A 265 3.31 46.27 7.83
C SER A 265 3.31 44.82 7.35
N SER A 266 4.40 44.37 6.72
CA SER A 266 4.49 43.00 6.18
C SER A 266 5.09 41.99 7.17
N GLY A 267 5.91 42.43 8.13
CA GLY A 267 6.58 41.53 9.08
C GLY A 267 7.71 40.68 8.47
N LEU A 268 8.00 40.82 7.16
CA LEU A 268 8.91 39.92 6.45
C LEU A 268 10.39 40.18 6.78
N SER A 269 11.19 39.11 6.69
CA SER A 269 12.63 39.16 7.00
C SER A 269 13.51 39.55 5.81
N ARG A 270 13.02 39.40 4.58
CA ARG A 270 13.78 39.57 3.33
C ARG A 270 12.87 40.14 2.26
N PHE A 271 13.39 41.10 1.50
CA PHE A 271 12.65 41.77 0.43
C PHE A 271 13.48 41.78 -0.86
N PRO A 272 12.91 41.39 -2.01
CA PRO A 272 13.46 41.74 -3.31
C PRO A 272 13.48 43.26 -3.47
N VAL A 273 14.58 43.78 -4.00
CA VAL A 273 14.75 45.20 -4.29
C VAL A 273 14.93 45.40 -5.78
N TYR A 274 14.12 46.29 -6.37
CA TYR A 274 14.14 46.59 -7.79
C TYR A 274 14.58 48.03 -8.08
N GLU A 275 15.07 48.29 -9.31
CA GLU A 275 15.47 49.65 -9.76
C GLU A 275 14.45 50.24 -10.75
N GLU A 276 14.11 49.54 -11.84
CA GLU A 276 13.12 50.03 -12.81
C GLU A 276 11.70 49.49 -12.57
N ASP A 277 11.53 48.17 -12.55
CA ASP A 277 10.25 47.48 -12.37
C ASP A 277 10.44 46.09 -11.73
N ALA A 278 9.36 45.32 -11.60
CA ALA A 278 9.37 43.98 -11.00
C ALA A 278 10.30 42.97 -11.72
N ASP A 279 10.67 43.22 -12.98
CA ASP A 279 11.56 42.36 -13.76
C ASP A 279 13.05 42.74 -13.55
N ASP A 280 13.35 43.90 -12.95
CA ASP A 280 14.71 44.39 -12.67
C ASP A 280 15.09 44.28 -11.18
N ILE A 281 15.19 43.04 -10.69
CA ILE A 281 15.63 42.76 -9.32
C ILE A 281 17.16 42.90 -9.19
N ILE A 282 17.60 43.95 -8.50
CA ILE A 282 19.02 44.25 -8.31
C ILE A 282 19.65 43.58 -7.07
N GLY A 283 18.83 43.02 -6.17
CA GLY A 283 19.30 42.24 -5.03
C GLY A 283 18.25 42.04 -3.95
N ILE A 284 18.65 41.43 -2.83
CA ILE A 284 17.80 41.14 -1.68
C ILE A 284 18.24 41.97 -0.47
N LEU A 285 17.31 42.68 0.15
CA LEU A 285 17.53 43.40 1.41
C LEU A 285 17.09 42.52 2.58
N ASN A 286 17.93 42.44 3.62
CA ASN A 286 17.58 41.78 4.87
C ASN A 286 17.16 42.81 5.92
N THR A 287 15.99 42.61 6.54
CA THR A 287 15.41 43.50 7.55
C THR A 287 16.36 43.79 8.70
N ARG A 288 17.04 42.76 9.22
CA ARG A 288 17.99 42.90 10.33
C ARG A 288 19.21 43.74 9.92
N ASP A 289 19.75 43.52 8.72
CA ASP A 289 20.90 44.29 8.23
C ASP A 289 20.53 45.77 8.01
N TRP A 290 19.34 46.02 7.48
CA TRP A 290 18.79 47.36 7.31
C TRP A 290 18.59 48.07 8.66
N LEU A 291 17.95 47.42 9.64
CA LEU A 291 17.69 47.98 10.97
C LEU A 291 19.00 48.32 11.71
N LEU A 292 19.99 47.44 11.63
CA LEU A 292 21.32 47.68 12.21
C LEU A 292 22.07 48.82 11.50
N ASN A 293 21.85 49.01 10.20
CA ASN A 293 22.44 50.12 9.44
C ASN A 293 21.77 51.46 9.76
N ALA A 294 20.44 51.48 9.89
CA ALA A 294 19.65 52.68 10.20
C ALA A 294 20.05 53.33 11.54
N ARG A 295 20.53 52.55 12.51
CA ARG A 295 20.99 53.05 13.82
C ARG A 295 22.41 53.63 13.83
N LYS A 296 23.14 53.57 12.72
CA LYS A 296 24.51 54.12 12.64
C LYS A 296 24.48 55.64 12.51
N ALA A 297 25.54 56.30 13.00
CA ALA A 297 25.69 57.75 12.86
C ALA A 297 25.76 58.22 11.39
N SER A 298 26.19 57.35 10.49
CA SER A 298 26.15 57.55 9.04
C SER A 298 25.72 56.22 8.40
N PRO A 299 24.41 56.04 8.15
CA PRO A 299 23.88 54.87 7.46
C PRO A 299 24.43 54.79 6.03
N ARG A 300 24.73 53.58 5.58
CA ARG A 300 25.06 53.33 4.17
C ARG A 300 23.79 53.34 3.31
N PRO A 301 23.88 53.71 2.01
CA PRO A 301 22.75 53.63 1.10
C PRO A 301 22.27 52.18 0.93
N VAL A 302 21.00 51.99 0.59
CA VAL A 302 20.34 50.67 0.47
C VAL A 302 21.09 49.77 -0.51
N ARG A 303 21.56 50.30 -1.64
CA ARG A 303 22.36 49.57 -2.65
C ARG A 303 23.59 48.86 -2.06
N GLU A 304 24.21 49.41 -1.02
CA GLU A 304 25.38 48.81 -0.35
C GLU A 304 25.01 47.74 0.72
N LEU A 305 23.71 47.59 1.01
CA LEU A 305 23.17 46.58 1.93
C LEU A 305 22.65 45.35 1.19
N LEU A 306 22.41 45.46 -0.12
CA LEU A 306 21.86 44.39 -0.93
C LEU A 306 22.81 43.20 -1.00
N ARG A 307 22.22 42.01 -0.88
CA ARG A 307 22.87 40.74 -1.18
C ARG A 307 22.47 40.31 -2.60
N PRO A 308 23.33 39.58 -3.32
CA PRO A 308 22.99 39.10 -4.66
C PRO A 308 21.75 38.20 -4.61
N ALA A 309 20.79 38.46 -5.50
CA ALA A 309 19.64 37.59 -5.71
C ALA A 309 20.08 36.29 -6.40
N TYR A 310 19.43 35.18 -6.05
CA TYR A 310 19.63 33.89 -6.70
C TYR A 310 18.44 33.62 -7.60
N PHE A 311 18.70 33.48 -8.90
CA PHE A 311 17.67 33.30 -9.91
C PHE A 311 17.59 31.85 -10.34
N VAL A 312 16.37 31.33 -10.46
CA VAL A 312 16.09 29.96 -10.88
C VAL A 312 14.92 29.95 -11.88
N PRO A 313 14.94 29.08 -12.90
CA PRO A 313 13.81 28.95 -13.81
C PRO A 313 12.61 28.29 -13.10
N GLU A 314 11.39 28.63 -13.51
CA GLU A 314 10.15 27.99 -13.00
C GLU A 314 10.19 26.46 -13.06
N SER A 315 10.83 25.90 -14.09
CA SER A 315 10.89 24.46 -14.34
C SER A 315 11.87 23.69 -13.44
N VAL A 316 12.57 24.35 -12.50
CA VAL A 316 13.51 23.63 -11.62
C VAL A 316 12.71 22.82 -10.60
N ARG A 317 13.07 21.55 -10.41
CA ARG A 317 12.44 20.72 -9.37
C ARG A 317 12.74 21.23 -7.97
N THR A 318 11.73 21.22 -7.10
CA THR A 318 11.80 21.66 -5.70
C THR A 318 12.86 20.89 -4.92
N ASP A 319 13.00 19.57 -5.13
CA ASP A 319 14.04 18.72 -4.49
C ASP A 319 15.47 19.21 -4.78
N LYS A 320 15.71 19.67 -6.01
CA LYS A 320 16.99 20.25 -6.43
C LYS A 320 17.15 21.67 -5.90
N LEU A 321 16.10 22.48 -5.99
CA LEU A 321 16.10 23.86 -5.50
C LEU A 321 16.43 23.91 -4.01
N PHE A 322 15.77 23.07 -3.21
CA PHE A 322 15.98 22.97 -1.77
C PHE A 322 17.44 22.62 -1.43
N ARG A 323 18.03 21.61 -2.08
CA ARG A 323 19.45 21.23 -1.89
C ARG A 323 20.41 22.35 -2.30
N ASP A 324 20.13 23.03 -3.40
CA ASP A 324 20.94 24.16 -3.88
C ASP A 324 20.89 25.33 -2.90
N MET A 325 19.69 25.72 -2.43
CA MET A 325 19.49 26.75 -1.44
C MET A 325 20.18 26.40 -0.12
N GLN A 326 20.04 25.15 0.36
CA GLN A 326 20.67 24.66 1.58
C GLN A 326 22.21 24.70 1.51
N SER A 327 22.78 24.17 0.43
CA SER A 327 24.24 24.10 0.25
C SER A 327 24.89 25.50 0.14
N ARG A 328 24.17 26.44 -0.47
CA ARG A 328 24.63 27.83 -0.67
C ARG A 328 24.21 28.77 0.45
N LYS A 329 23.40 28.31 1.41
CA LYS A 329 22.82 29.10 2.50
C LYS A 329 22.00 30.29 2.00
N ILE A 330 21.22 30.04 0.96
CA ILE A 330 20.26 30.96 0.37
C ILE A 330 18.90 30.65 0.97
N HIS A 331 18.13 31.69 1.31
CA HIS A 331 16.80 31.55 1.95
C HIS A 331 15.67 32.10 1.08
N LEU A 332 15.99 32.80 -0.01
CA LEU A 332 15.01 33.36 -0.93
C LEU A 332 15.64 33.34 -2.32
N SER A 333 14.89 32.81 -3.28
CA SER A 333 15.25 32.73 -4.69
C SER A 333 14.19 33.45 -5.51
N ILE A 334 14.62 34.13 -6.57
CA ILE A 334 13.71 34.75 -7.54
C ILE A 334 13.48 33.75 -8.66
N VAL A 335 12.21 33.49 -8.96
CA VAL A 335 11.80 32.59 -10.04
C VAL A 335 11.64 33.40 -11.31
N VAL A 336 12.25 32.93 -12.40
CA VAL A 336 12.18 33.57 -13.71
C VAL A 336 11.44 32.71 -14.71
N ASP A 337 10.68 33.39 -15.57
CA ASP A 337 10.00 32.77 -16.70
C ASP A 337 10.97 32.49 -17.88
N GLU A 338 10.43 31.91 -18.93
CA GLU A 338 11.16 31.53 -20.15
C GLU A 338 11.63 32.74 -20.98
N TYR A 339 11.04 33.90 -20.75
CA TYR A 339 11.35 35.17 -21.41
C TYR A 339 12.35 36.01 -20.61
N GLY A 340 12.69 35.56 -19.39
CA GLY A 340 13.62 36.22 -18.47
C GLY A 340 12.97 37.26 -17.57
N GLY A 341 11.63 37.34 -17.52
CA GLY A 341 10.89 38.15 -16.56
C GLY A 341 10.80 37.48 -15.19
N THR A 342 10.45 38.25 -14.17
CA THR A 342 10.21 37.72 -12.82
C THR A 342 8.83 37.06 -12.78
N ALA A 343 8.80 35.76 -12.56
CA ALA A 343 7.58 34.98 -12.39
C ALA A 343 7.08 35.03 -10.93
N GLY A 344 8.02 35.04 -9.97
CA GLY A 344 7.71 34.99 -8.54
C GLY A 344 8.95 34.88 -7.67
N LEU A 345 8.77 34.45 -6.43
CA LEU A 345 9.86 34.07 -5.52
C LEU A 345 9.53 32.79 -4.75
N VAL A 346 10.56 32.08 -4.30
CA VAL A 346 10.45 30.88 -3.46
C VAL A 346 11.38 31.03 -2.26
N THR A 347 10.86 30.78 -1.06
CA THR A 347 11.65 30.77 0.17
C THR A 347 12.04 29.33 0.57
N MET A 348 12.96 29.21 1.53
CA MET A 348 13.32 27.88 2.05
C MET A 348 12.22 27.34 2.96
N GLU A 349 11.48 28.25 3.56
CA GLU A 349 10.34 28.02 4.42
C GLU A 349 9.18 27.43 3.62
N ASP A 350 8.81 28.02 2.47
CA ASP A 350 7.77 27.47 1.56
C ASP A 350 8.13 26.06 1.10
N LEU A 351 9.39 25.81 0.70
CA LEU A 351 9.84 24.46 0.30
C LEU A 351 9.79 23.42 1.42
N LEU A 352 9.84 23.85 2.69
CA LEU A 352 9.71 22.93 3.84
C LEU A 352 8.25 22.68 4.20
N GLU A 353 7.40 23.69 4.02
CA GLU A 353 5.97 23.62 4.22
C GLU A 353 5.34 22.54 3.33
N GLU A 354 5.75 22.47 2.05
CA GLU A 354 5.31 21.41 1.13
C GLU A 354 5.62 19.99 1.61
N ILE A 355 6.59 19.80 2.51
CA ILE A 355 6.94 18.47 3.06
C ILE A 355 6.24 18.22 4.39
N VAL A 356 6.21 19.23 5.25
CA VAL A 356 5.81 19.09 6.66
C VAL A 356 4.33 19.42 6.86
N GLY A 357 3.68 20.03 5.86
CA GLY A 357 2.42 20.75 6.02
C GLY A 357 2.63 22.07 6.76
N ASN A 358 1.52 22.77 7.04
CA ASN A 358 1.52 24.10 7.67
C ASN A 358 2.37 24.13 8.96
N ILE A 359 3.54 24.78 8.90
CA ILE A 359 4.37 25.04 10.07
C ILE A 359 3.97 26.41 10.62
N TYR A 360 3.02 26.42 11.55
CA TYR A 360 2.57 27.65 12.19
C TYR A 360 3.74 28.40 12.86
N ASP A 361 4.05 29.62 12.40
CA ASP A 361 4.97 30.52 13.08
C ASP A 361 4.27 31.15 14.30
N GLU A 362 5.03 31.50 15.33
CA GLU A 362 4.53 32.12 16.57
C GLU A 362 3.91 33.51 16.34
N PHE A 363 4.11 34.08 15.15
CA PHE A 363 3.67 35.41 14.74
C PHE A 363 2.57 35.38 13.68
N ASP A 364 2.20 34.21 13.17
CA ASP A 364 1.12 34.13 12.22
C ASP A 364 -0.18 34.52 12.93
N PRO A 365 -0.99 35.43 12.35
CA PRO A 365 -2.36 35.57 12.81
C PRO A 365 -2.98 34.18 12.68
N GLN A 366 -3.41 33.61 13.81
CA GLN A 366 -4.17 32.37 13.84
C GLN A 366 -5.28 32.49 12.79
N GLU A 367 -5.14 31.82 11.64
CA GLU A 367 -6.05 32.05 10.53
C GLU A 367 -7.47 31.81 11.02
N ASP A 368 -8.33 32.78 10.70
CA ASP A 368 -9.76 32.64 10.88
C ASP A 368 -10.17 31.37 10.11
N GLN A 369 -10.66 30.36 10.83
CA GLN A 369 -11.11 29.08 10.25
C GLN A 369 -11.80 29.32 8.90
N GLU A 370 -11.25 28.80 7.80
CA GLU A 370 -11.83 28.99 6.47
C GLU A 370 -13.23 28.41 6.37
N ILE A 371 -13.54 27.37 7.17
CA ILE A 371 -14.86 26.75 7.27
C ILE A 371 -15.37 26.87 8.71
N ILE A 372 -16.37 27.72 8.93
CA ILE A 372 -16.99 27.96 10.23
C ILE A 372 -18.39 27.36 10.24
N ALA A 373 -18.62 26.32 11.04
CA ALA A 373 -19.96 25.77 11.25
C ALA A 373 -20.85 26.78 11.99
N LEU A 374 -21.93 27.23 11.35
CA LEU A 374 -22.93 28.13 11.93
C LEU A 374 -24.08 27.36 12.62
N GLY A 375 -24.18 26.05 12.40
CA GLY A 375 -25.26 25.17 12.88
C GLY A 375 -26.41 25.02 11.88
N ASP A 376 -27.28 24.02 12.09
CA ASP A 376 -28.45 23.73 11.23
C ASP A 376 -28.10 23.49 9.73
N ASN A 377 -27.10 22.64 9.44
CA ASN A 377 -26.61 22.39 8.08
C ASN A 377 -26.18 23.67 7.34
N ARG A 378 -25.55 24.59 8.08
CA ARG A 378 -25.07 25.85 7.55
C ARG A 378 -23.64 26.11 7.98
N TRP A 379 -22.85 26.59 7.04
CA TRP A 379 -21.45 26.92 7.18
C TRP A 379 -21.20 28.31 6.62
N ARG A 380 -20.24 29.02 7.19
CA ARG A 380 -19.63 30.20 6.60
C ARG A 380 -18.27 29.77 6.08
N ILE A 381 -18.04 29.90 4.79
CA ILE A 381 -16.87 29.35 4.12
C ILE A 381 -16.16 30.45 3.35
N ALA A 382 -14.83 30.50 3.46
CA ALA A 382 -13.99 31.40 2.69
C ALA A 382 -14.03 31.02 1.21
N GLY A 383 -14.02 32.00 0.30
CA GLY A 383 -14.02 31.68 -1.13
C GLY A 383 -12.69 31.08 -1.62
N SER A 384 -11.62 31.16 -0.83
CA SER A 384 -10.34 30.47 -1.02
C SER A 384 -10.39 28.99 -0.71
N ALA A 385 -11.34 28.54 0.11
CA ALA A 385 -11.39 27.16 0.58
C ALA A 385 -11.47 26.17 -0.59
N GLU A 386 -10.61 25.16 -0.56
CA GLU A 386 -10.55 24.08 -1.56
C GLU A 386 -11.85 23.26 -1.53
N LEU A 387 -12.31 22.83 -2.71
CA LEU A 387 -13.55 22.06 -2.78
C LEU A 387 -13.46 20.72 -2.05
N ASP A 388 -12.28 20.11 -1.97
CA ASP A 388 -12.08 18.85 -1.25
C ASP A 388 -12.30 19.02 0.26
N ASP A 389 -11.77 20.08 0.85
CA ASP A 389 -12.00 20.44 2.26
C ASP A 389 -13.48 20.77 2.53
N VAL A 390 -14.13 21.46 1.59
CA VAL A 390 -15.56 21.74 1.65
C VAL A 390 -16.38 20.45 1.58
N ALA A 391 -15.99 19.50 0.72
CA ALA A 391 -16.65 18.20 0.56
C ALA A 391 -16.58 17.38 1.85
N GLU A 392 -15.39 17.32 2.47
CA GLU A 392 -15.17 16.64 3.75
C GLU A 392 -15.99 17.31 4.87
N ALA A 393 -15.92 18.64 4.98
CA ALA A 393 -16.61 19.38 6.04
C ALA A 393 -18.15 19.28 5.95
N LEU A 394 -18.69 19.12 4.73
CA LEU A 394 -20.12 18.99 4.48
C LEU A 394 -20.60 17.54 4.38
N ASP A 395 -19.70 16.55 4.47
CA ASP A 395 -19.99 15.11 4.29
C ASP A 395 -20.76 14.88 2.97
N MET A 396 -20.13 15.27 1.87
CA MET A 396 -20.67 15.14 0.51
C MET A 396 -19.56 14.90 -0.52
N GLU A 397 -19.94 14.50 -1.73
CA GLU A 397 -19.03 14.34 -2.87
C GLU A 397 -19.46 15.29 -3.99
N PHE A 398 -18.49 16.00 -4.58
CA PHE A 398 -18.70 16.74 -5.83
C PHE A 398 -18.56 15.80 -7.04
N PRO A 399 -19.20 16.08 -8.18
CA PRO A 399 -19.04 15.28 -9.39
C PRO A 399 -17.58 15.27 -9.90
N GLU A 400 -17.12 14.14 -10.44
CA GLU A 400 -15.77 14.00 -11.02
C GLU A 400 -15.49 14.94 -12.21
N ASP A 401 -16.52 15.54 -12.81
CA ASP A 401 -16.42 16.49 -13.93
C ASP A 401 -16.44 17.97 -13.51
N GLU A 402 -16.41 18.27 -12.20
CA GLU A 402 -16.27 19.65 -11.72
C GLU A 402 -14.85 20.18 -11.96
N GLU A 403 -14.74 21.29 -12.70
CA GLU A 403 -13.44 21.90 -13.08
C GLU A 403 -12.96 22.96 -12.08
N SER A 404 -13.78 23.29 -11.07
CA SER A 404 -13.47 24.32 -10.07
C SER A 404 -12.64 23.74 -8.93
N GLU A 405 -11.55 24.42 -8.53
CA GLU A 405 -10.69 23.97 -7.42
C GLU A 405 -11.16 24.53 -6.05
N THR A 406 -11.85 25.68 -6.04
CA THR A 406 -12.24 26.39 -4.81
C THR A 406 -13.73 26.72 -4.77
N LEU A 407 -14.27 27.00 -3.58
CA LEU A 407 -15.66 27.45 -3.42
C LEU A 407 -15.96 28.72 -4.24
N GLY A 408 -15.01 29.66 -4.28
CA GLY A 408 -15.12 30.87 -5.09
C GLY A 408 -15.23 30.53 -6.58
N GLY A 409 -14.37 29.63 -7.08
CA GLY A 409 -14.43 29.13 -8.45
C GLY A 409 -15.78 28.51 -8.80
N LEU A 410 -16.30 27.67 -7.89
CA LEU A 410 -17.60 27.00 -8.02
C LEU A 410 -18.76 28.00 -8.15
N VAL A 411 -18.75 29.04 -7.32
CA VAL A 411 -19.77 30.11 -7.38
C VAL A 411 -19.67 30.86 -8.70
N PHE A 412 -18.46 31.21 -9.16
CA PHE A 412 -18.27 31.93 -10.42
C PHE A 412 -18.65 31.10 -11.65
N ALA A 413 -18.42 29.79 -11.64
CA ALA A 413 -18.80 28.88 -12.73
C ALA A 413 -20.33 28.91 -13.00
N GLN A 414 -21.14 29.16 -11.96
CA GLN A 414 -22.60 29.25 -12.08
C GLN A 414 -23.11 30.66 -12.44
N LEU A 415 -22.26 31.68 -12.36
CA LEU A 415 -22.65 33.06 -12.64
C LEU A 415 -22.44 33.39 -14.12
N ASN A 416 -23.54 33.72 -14.81
CA ASN A 416 -23.51 34.15 -16.21
C ASN A 416 -22.89 35.55 -16.43
N VAL A 417 -22.66 36.31 -15.36
CA VAL A 417 -22.12 37.67 -15.38
C VAL A 417 -21.23 37.85 -14.15
N ILE A 418 -20.07 38.49 -14.33
CA ILE A 418 -19.18 38.87 -13.22
C ILE A 418 -19.90 39.94 -12.38
N PRO A 419 -20.22 39.67 -11.10
CA PRO A 419 -20.89 40.63 -10.24
C PRO A 419 -20.00 41.84 -9.91
N GLU A 420 -20.60 43.00 -9.62
CA GLU A 420 -19.87 44.15 -9.08
C GLU A 420 -19.51 43.93 -7.60
N ASP A 421 -18.40 44.50 -7.14
CA ASP A 421 -17.96 44.40 -5.74
C ASP A 421 -19.06 44.89 -4.78
N GLY A 422 -19.26 44.16 -3.68
CA GLY A 422 -20.34 44.39 -2.72
C GLY A 422 -21.72 43.85 -3.13
N SER A 423 -21.82 43.09 -4.23
CA SER A 423 -23.01 42.30 -4.54
C SER A 423 -23.03 40.97 -3.78
N HIS A 424 -24.23 40.41 -3.59
CA HIS A 424 -24.47 39.17 -2.85
C HIS A 424 -25.21 38.15 -3.71
N PRO A 425 -24.56 37.59 -4.76
CA PRO A 425 -25.18 36.55 -5.58
C PRO A 425 -25.50 35.29 -4.74
N GLU A 426 -26.58 34.61 -5.12
CA GLU A 426 -26.98 33.32 -4.57
C GLU A 426 -27.00 32.28 -5.70
N VAL A 427 -26.41 31.11 -5.46
CA VAL A 427 -26.37 29.99 -6.40
C VAL A 427 -26.86 28.71 -5.72
N GLU A 428 -27.56 27.87 -6.47
CA GLU A 428 -28.01 26.55 -6.01
C GLU A 428 -27.46 25.47 -6.94
N LEU A 429 -26.61 24.59 -6.41
CA LEU A 429 -26.04 23.47 -7.13
C LEU A 429 -25.68 22.33 -6.18
N TYR A 430 -25.71 21.10 -6.67
CA TYR A 430 -25.32 19.89 -5.91
C TYR A 430 -25.99 19.73 -4.53
N GLY A 431 -27.22 20.23 -4.38
CA GLY A 431 -27.94 20.22 -3.11
C GLY A 431 -27.47 21.26 -2.09
N LEU A 432 -26.68 22.25 -2.51
CA LEU A 432 -26.23 23.38 -1.72
C LEU A 432 -26.94 24.66 -2.15
N HIS A 433 -27.32 25.49 -1.18
CA HIS A 433 -27.65 26.91 -1.39
C HIS A 433 -26.47 27.74 -0.88
N ILE A 434 -25.80 28.42 -1.79
CA ILE A 434 -24.60 29.22 -1.51
C ILE A 434 -24.97 30.68 -1.69
N ARG A 435 -24.79 31.48 -0.64
CA ARG A 435 -25.01 32.92 -0.63
C ARG A 435 -23.71 33.64 -0.36
N VAL A 436 -23.23 34.42 -1.33
CA VAL A 436 -22.03 35.25 -1.16
C VAL A 436 -22.31 36.38 -0.17
N GLU A 437 -21.51 36.45 0.88
CA GLU A 437 -21.56 37.50 1.90
C GLU A 437 -20.70 38.69 1.51
N GLU A 438 -19.51 38.44 0.96
CA GLU A 438 -18.53 39.46 0.63
C GLU A 438 -17.83 39.12 -0.68
N LEU A 439 -17.79 40.11 -1.58
CA LEU A 439 -17.18 40.02 -2.89
C LEU A 439 -16.30 41.26 -3.08
N THR A 440 -15.00 41.04 -3.17
CA THR A 440 -13.95 42.07 -3.27
C THR A 440 -13.02 41.72 -4.42
N ASP A 441 -12.64 42.71 -5.24
CA ASP A 441 -11.75 42.52 -6.40
C ASP A 441 -12.20 41.40 -7.37
N ARG A 442 -13.53 41.22 -7.54
CA ARG A 442 -14.12 40.11 -8.31
C ARG A 442 -13.78 38.72 -7.78
N ARG A 443 -13.47 38.58 -6.49
CA ARG A 443 -13.29 37.32 -5.79
C ARG A 443 -14.35 37.18 -4.70
N VAL A 444 -14.83 35.96 -4.47
CA VAL A 444 -15.64 35.66 -3.29
C VAL A 444 -14.71 35.62 -2.10
N GLU A 445 -14.94 36.46 -1.11
CA GLU A 445 -14.18 36.45 0.15
C GLU A 445 -14.84 35.48 1.14
N TRP A 446 -16.16 35.62 1.33
CA TRP A 446 -16.94 34.76 2.21
C TRP A 446 -18.30 34.42 1.62
N ALA A 447 -18.76 33.19 1.83
CA ALA A 447 -20.10 32.75 1.49
C ALA A 447 -20.73 31.94 2.63
N THR A 448 -22.03 32.13 2.86
CA THR A 448 -22.85 31.23 3.66
C THR A 448 -23.30 30.07 2.76
N VAL A 449 -22.93 28.84 3.12
CA VAL A 449 -23.34 27.60 2.44
C VAL A 449 -24.35 26.87 3.30
N THR A 450 -25.50 26.48 2.73
CA THR A 450 -26.54 25.70 3.38
C THR A 450 -26.78 24.39 2.62
N LYS A 451 -26.67 23.24 3.29
CA LYS A 451 -27.01 21.94 2.69
C LYS A 451 -28.53 21.80 2.69
N LEU A 452 -29.13 21.76 1.50
CA LEU A 452 -30.56 21.60 1.31
C LEU A 452 -30.97 20.17 1.70
N ALA A 453 -32.09 20.03 2.40
CA ALA A 453 -32.66 18.72 2.64
C ALA A 453 -33.00 18.05 1.29
N PRO A 454 -32.82 16.73 1.14
CA PRO A 454 -33.19 16.04 -0.09
C PRO A 454 -34.66 16.32 -0.40
N SER A 455 -34.95 16.87 -1.58
CA SER A 455 -36.32 17.11 -2.02
C SER A 455 -37.01 15.76 -2.23
N GLU A 456 -38.03 15.45 -1.44
CA GLU A 456 -39.02 14.42 -1.79
C GLU A 456 -39.86 14.90 -2.99
N SER A 457 -39.40 14.65 -4.21
CA SER A 457 -40.15 14.85 -5.47
C SER A 457 -39.26 14.32 -6.62
N GLU A 458 -39.60 13.39 -7.52
CA GLU A 458 -40.86 12.87 -8.07
C GLU A 458 -40.59 11.44 -8.61
N GLU A 459 -41.15 10.38 -8.01
CA GLU A 459 -41.17 9.03 -8.63
C GLU A 459 -42.59 8.43 -8.70
N ASP A 460 -43.62 9.18 -8.32
CA ASP A 460 -45.04 8.80 -8.47
C ASP A 460 -45.74 9.65 -9.56
N ALA A 461 -45.16 9.73 -10.76
CA ALA A 461 -45.87 10.18 -11.95
C ALA A 461 -45.16 9.73 -13.25
N GLU A 462 -45.16 8.42 -13.55
CA GLU A 462 -45.43 7.90 -14.90
C GLU A 462 -45.82 6.42 -14.92
#